data_AF-A0A8H3CFX9-F1
#
_entry.id   AF-A0A8H3CFX9-F1
#
_cell.length_a   1.000
_cell.length_b   1.000
_cell.length_c   1.000
_cell.angle_alpha   90.00
_cell.angle_beta   90.00
_cell.angle_gamma   90.00
#
_symmetry.space_group_name_H-M   'P 1'
#
loop_
_entity.id
_entity.type
_entity.pdbx_description
1 polymer ?
#
loop_
_entity_poly.entity_id
_entity_poly.type
_entity_poly.pdbx_seq_one_letter_code
_entity_poly.pdbx_strand_id
1 'polypeptide(L)'
;MLELRLRWLEALVLGIDKDGNAAAPREQDMAGGTLARKLNQSQRALDDVVKTNDGLRKFMGVYNQNAHLLTPAFAHGLTPSETTSVSDLEALLLESEVDIRAADRDLREIADLESRGVLNAGKLPGHEPLQPRVDALIQAHLEDLTKFESLEERIGVLISDYSSHVNGLSELFVAWDIALGHAEVEVSRIERARKRAASECSFRTIPLM
;
A
#
# COMPACT_ATOMS: atom_id res chain seq x y z
N MET A 1 18.42 50.81 -47.67
CA MET A 1 17.35 49.95 -47.12
C MET A 1 16.94 48.82 -48.08
N LEU A 2 16.74 49.08 -49.37
CA LEU A 2 16.42 48.00 -50.33
C LEU A 2 17.61 47.08 -50.62
N GLU A 3 18.82 47.60 -50.74
CA GLU A 3 20.02 46.80 -51.04
C GLU A 3 20.32 45.75 -49.95
N LEU A 4 20.12 46.09 -48.67
CA LEU A 4 20.29 45.16 -47.56
C LEU A 4 19.23 44.04 -47.61
N ARG A 5 17.99 44.39 -47.94
CA ARG A 5 16.91 43.40 -48.13
C ARG A 5 17.17 42.52 -49.35
N LEU A 6 17.68 43.08 -50.44
CA LEU A 6 18.08 42.34 -51.64
C LEU A 6 19.20 41.36 -51.33
N ARG A 7 20.22 41.81 -50.58
CA ARG A 7 21.33 40.96 -50.13
C ARG A 7 20.89 39.88 -49.14
N TRP A 8 19.90 40.16 -48.31
CA TRP A 8 19.28 39.16 -47.41
C TRP A 8 18.46 38.12 -48.18
N LEU A 9 17.69 38.54 -49.18
CA LEU A 9 16.96 37.61 -50.04
C LEU A 9 17.91 36.75 -50.86
N GLU A 10 19.00 37.34 -51.36
CA GLU A 10 20.06 36.62 -52.07
C GLU A 10 20.75 35.60 -51.15
N ALA A 11 21.08 35.98 -49.92
CA ALA A 11 21.65 35.09 -48.91
C ALA A 11 20.69 33.96 -48.48
N LEU A 12 19.39 34.24 -48.38
CA LEU A 12 18.36 33.24 -48.04
C LEU A 12 18.19 32.21 -49.16
N VAL A 13 18.35 32.62 -50.41
CA VAL A 13 18.10 31.78 -51.59
C VAL A 13 19.34 30.99 -52.03
N LEU A 14 20.55 31.57 -51.96
CA LEU A 14 21.80 30.90 -52.33
C LEU A 14 22.48 30.19 -51.15
N GLY A 15 22.06 30.49 -49.93
CA GLY A 15 22.76 30.07 -48.71
C GLY A 15 23.92 31.00 -48.38
N ILE A 16 24.24 31.05 -47.08
CA ILE A 16 25.34 31.85 -46.54
C ILE A 16 26.57 30.96 -46.47
N ASP A 17 27.68 31.42 -47.05
CA ASP A 17 28.95 30.70 -46.93
C ASP A 17 29.58 30.93 -45.55
N LYS A 18 30.59 30.14 -45.18
CA LYS A 18 31.18 30.13 -43.81
C LYS A 18 31.68 31.49 -43.30
N ASP A 19 31.90 32.45 -44.20
CA ASP A 19 32.38 33.81 -43.88
C ASP A 19 31.25 34.87 -43.89
N GLY A 20 29.97 34.48 -43.90
CA GLY A 20 28.84 35.39 -43.69
C GLY A 20 28.42 36.23 -44.91
N ASN A 21 29.02 35.98 -46.08
CA ASN A 21 28.60 36.55 -47.35
C ASN A 21 27.71 35.57 -48.14
N ALA A 22 26.88 36.10 -49.07
CA ALA A 22 26.11 35.28 -49.98
C ALA A 22 27.07 34.38 -50.78
N ALA A 23 26.85 33.07 -50.76
CA ALA A 23 27.74 32.11 -51.42
C ALA A 23 27.82 32.40 -52.92
N ALA A 24 29.04 32.35 -53.48
CA ALA A 24 29.23 32.52 -54.92
C ALA A 24 28.52 31.38 -55.67
N PRO A 25 27.90 31.62 -56.84
CA PRO A 25 27.18 30.59 -57.57
C PRO A 25 28.12 29.43 -57.93
N ARG A 26 27.80 28.20 -57.52
CA ARG A 26 28.61 27.02 -57.89
C ARG A 26 28.43 26.78 -59.38
N GLU A 27 29.47 26.35 -60.12
CA GLU A 27 29.38 26.14 -61.59
C GLU A 27 28.28 25.13 -62.00
N GLN A 28 27.88 24.24 -61.08
CA GLN A 28 26.73 23.33 -61.25
C GLN A 28 25.36 24.06 -61.25
N ASP A 29 25.27 25.28 -60.70
CA ASP A 29 24.08 26.13 -60.74
C ASP A 29 23.96 26.94 -62.04
N MET A 30 25.08 27.20 -62.73
CA MET A 30 25.09 27.86 -64.05
C MET A 30 24.74 26.90 -65.19
N ALA A 31 25.14 25.63 -65.10
CA ALA A 31 24.79 24.60 -66.09
C ALA A 31 23.29 24.23 -66.10
N GLY A 32 22.55 24.62 -65.05
CA GLY A 32 21.16 24.23 -64.81
C GLY A 32 20.14 25.35 -64.94
N GLY A 33 20.39 26.44 -65.67
CA GLY A 33 19.41 27.48 -66.00
C GLY A 33 18.91 28.32 -64.79
N THR A 34 18.94 29.64 -64.97
CA THR A 34 18.35 30.72 -64.15
C THR A 34 17.50 30.29 -62.95
N LEU A 35 17.72 30.88 -61.77
CA LEU A 35 16.93 30.70 -60.53
C LEU A 35 15.42 30.58 -60.79
N ALA A 36 14.89 31.38 -61.71
CA ALA A 36 13.51 31.31 -62.16
C ALA A 36 13.11 29.91 -62.66
N ARG A 37 13.95 29.20 -63.41
CA ARG A 37 13.72 27.83 -63.87
C ARG A 37 13.74 26.82 -62.72
N LYS A 38 14.68 26.93 -61.78
CA LYS A 38 14.72 26.06 -60.58
C LYS A 38 13.51 26.29 -59.68
N LEU A 39 13.14 27.56 -59.46
CA LEU A 39 11.93 27.93 -58.72
C LEU A 39 10.69 27.40 -59.44
N ASN A 40 10.57 27.61 -60.74
CA ASN A 40 9.48 27.06 -61.54
C ASN A 40 9.45 25.52 -61.53
N GLN A 41 10.60 24.85 -61.48
CA GLN A 41 10.67 23.40 -61.39
C GLN A 41 10.24 22.90 -60.00
N SER A 42 10.67 23.58 -58.93
CA SER A 42 10.24 23.29 -57.57
C SER A 42 8.75 23.59 -57.36
N GLN A 43 8.24 24.67 -57.95
CA GLN A 43 6.84 25.04 -57.92
C GLN A 43 6.01 24.03 -58.70
N ARG A 44 6.47 23.58 -59.89
CA ARG A 44 5.79 22.52 -60.65
C ARG A 44 5.78 21.20 -59.89
N ALA A 45 6.89 20.83 -59.25
CA ALA A 45 6.96 19.62 -58.43
C ALA A 45 6.03 19.73 -57.22
N LEU A 46 5.96 20.89 -56.57
CA LEU A 46 5.07 21.14 -55.44
C LEU A 46 3.59 21.14 -55.88
N ASP A 47 3.27 21.78 -57.00
CA ASP A 47 1.93 21.78 -57.60
C ASP A 47 1.50 20.37 -58.00
N ASP A 48 2.43 19.53 -58.48
CA ASP A 48 2.15 18.14 -58.81
C ASP A 48 1.83 17.32 -57.56
N VAL A 49 2.64 17.44 -56.51
CA VAL A 49 2.39 16.79 -55.20
C VAL A 49 1.08 17.26 -54.56
N VAL A 50 0.77 18.55 -54.63
CA VAL A 50 -0.49 19.13 -54.14
C VAL A 50 -1.67 18.67 -55.00
N LYS A 51 -1.47 18.42 -56.30
CA LYS A 51 -2.50 17.80 -57.14
C LYS A 51 -2.69 16.31 -56.84
N THR A 52 -1.64 15.55 -56.53
CA THR A 52 -1.79 14.13 -56.19
C THR A 52 -2.49 13.94 -54.84
N ASN A 53 -2.39 14.91 -53.92
CA ASN A 53 -2.96 14.79 -52.58
C ASN A 53 -4.13 15.77 -52.34
N ASP A 54 -5.35 15.25 -52.33
CA ASP A 54 -6.56 16.04 -52.09
C ASP A 54 -6.58 16.71 -50.70
N GLY A 55 -5.92 16.11 -49.70
CA GLY A 55 -5.79 16.68 -48.35
C GLY A 55 -4.94 17.95 -48.35
N LEU A 56 -3.77 17.90 -48.98
CA LEU A 56 -2.89 19.06 -49.13
C LEU A 56 -3.54 20.16 -49.99
N ARG A 57 -4.29 19.79 -51.03
CA ARG A 57 -5.03 20.76 -51.85
C ARG A 57 -6.07 21.53 -51.05
N LYS A 58 -6.86 20.82 -50.23
CA LYS A 58 -7.85 21.43 -49.32
C LYS A 58 -7.16 22.31 -48.28
N PHE A 59 -6.06 21.83 -47.70
CA PHE A 59 -5.27 22.59 -46.74
C PHE A 59 -4.70 23.89 -47.34
N MET A 60 -4.07 23.83 -48.52
CA MET A 60 -3.54 25.01 -49.22
C MET A 60 -4.63 26.04 -49.56
N GLY A 61 -5.84 25.59 -49.90
CA GLY A 61 -6.98 26.48 -50.16
C GLY A 61 -7.45 27.28 -48.93
N VAL A 62 -7.25 26.74 -47.72
CA VAL A 62 -7.61 27.40 -46.45
C VAL A 62 -6.36 27.88 -45.69
N TYR A 63 -5.17 27.70 -46.25
CA TYR A 63 -3.90 27.98 -45.57
C TYR A 63 -3.79 29.44 -45.13
N ASN A 64 -4.07 30.40 -46.02
CA ASN A 64 -4.01 31.81 -45.68
C ASN A 64 -5.07 32.21 -44.63
N GLN A 65 -6.22 31.52 -44.61
CA GLN A 65 -7.27 31.77 -43.61
C GLN A 65 -6.86 31.22 -42.24
N ASN A 66 -6.21 30.05 -42.20
CA ASN A 66 -5.77 29.38 -40.98
C ASN A 66 -4.30 29.65 -40.63
N ALA A 67 -3.62 30.57 -41.32
CA ALA A 67 -2.20 30.86 -41.10
C ALA A 67 -1.91 31.31 -39.65
N HIS A 68 -2.89 31.98 -39.03
CA HIS A 68 -2.85 32.37 -37.63
C HIS A 68 -2.86 31.18 -36.65
N LEU A 69 -3.49 30.05 -37.01
CA LEU A 69 -3.51 28.82 -36.21
C LEU A 69 -2.23 28.00 -36.36
N LEU A 70 -1.54 28.16 -37.50
CA LEU A 70 -0.28 27.47 -37.80
C LEU A 70 0.94 28.20 -37.24
N THR A 71 0.74 29.40 -36.69
CA THR A 71 1.76 30.13 -35.96
C THR A 71 1.55 29.85 -34.48
N PRO A 72 2.29 28.92 -33.85
CA PRO A 72 2.12 28.67 -32.42
C PRO A 72 2.48 29.94 -31.65
N ALA A 73 1.47 30.58 -31.04
CA ALA A 73 1.63 31.74 -30.17
C ALA A 73 2.57 31.43 -28.99
N PHE A 74 2.62 30.17 -28.55
CA PHE A 74 3.56 29.67 -27.55
C PHE A 74 5.04 29.84 -27.97
N ALA A 75 5.38 29.67 -29.25
CA ALA A 75 6.77 29.79 -29.72
C ALA A 75 7.25 31.25 -29.83
N HIS A 76 6.33 32.22 -29.81
CA HIS A 76 6.64 33.65 -29.83
C HIS A 76 6.85 34.24 -28.43
N GLY A 77 6.88 33.43 -27.36
CA GLY A 77 7.19 33.91 -26.02
C GLY A 77 6.20 34.93 -25.47
N LEU A 78 4.99 35.01 -26.05
CA LEU A 78 3.87 35.72 -25.45
C LEU A 78 3.32 34.81 -24.35
N THR A 79 3.94 34.96 -23.18
CA THR A 79 3.37 34.74 -21.85
C THR A 79 1.89 35.19 -21.79
N PRO A 80 1.09 34.74 -20.80
CA PRO A 80 -0.29 35.21 -20.63
C PRO A 80 -0.32 36.72 -20.81
N SER A 81 -1.19 37.19 -21.71
CA SER A 81 -1.18 38.55 -22.21
C SER A 81 -0.94 39.55 -21.09
N GLU A 82 0.07 40.42 -21.22
CA GLU A 82 0.19 41.66 -20.43
C GLU A 82 -1.00 42.61 -20.67
N THR A 83 -2.00 42.19 -21.45
CA THR A 83 -3.28 42.85 -21.65
C THR A 83 -4.47 41.98 -21.20
N THR A 84 -4.35 41.24 -20.09
CA THR A 84 -5.59 40.89 -19.38
C THR A 84 -6.24 42.21 -18.99
N SER A 85 -7.42 42.48 -19.54
CA SER A 85 -8.12 43.71 -19.18
C SER A 85 -8.39 43.65 -17.66
N VAL A 86 -8.40 44.79 -16.99
CA VAL A 86 -8.68 44.85 -15.53
C VAL A 86 -10.00 44.11 -15.23
N SER A 87 -10.96 44.16 -16.15
CA SER A 87 -12.23 43.42 -16.08
C SER A 87 -12.06 41.89 -16.12
N ASP A 88 -11.16 41.36 -16.94
CA ASP A 88 -10.91 39.91 -17.02
C ASP A 88 -10.20 39.42 -15.76
N LEU A 89 -9.32 40.25 -15.20
CA LEU A 89 -8.60 39.98 -13.95
C LEU A 89 -9.54 40.01 -12.75
N GLU A 90 -10.50 40.95 -12.72
CA GLU A 90 -11.58 41.00 -11.74
C GLU A 90 -12.50 39.78 -11.85
N ALA A 91 -12.88 39.36 -13.06
CA ALA A 91 -13.68 38.17 -13.27
C ALA A 91 -12.96 36.89 -12.78
N LEU A 92 -11.67 36.76 -13.10
CA LEU A 92 -10.84 35.65 -12.63
C LEU A 92 -10.64 35.67 -11.12
N LEU A 93 -10.49 36.85 -10.51
CA LEU A 93 -10.42 36.98 -9.05
C LEU A 93 -11.73 36.59 -8.37
N LEU A 94 -12.87 36.95 -8.96
CA LEU A 94 -14.18 36.57 -8.43
C LEU A 94 -14.42 35.05 -8.53
N GLU A 95 -14.02 34.45 -9.65
CA GLU A 95 -14.11 33.00 -9.87
C GLU A 95 -13.16 32.24 -8.91
N SER A 96 -11.95 32.74 -8.71
CA SER A 96 -10.94 32.11 -7.84
C SER A 96 -11.06 32.47 -6.35
N GLU A 97 -11.95 33.39 -5.96
CA GLU A 97 -12.12 33.82 -4.56
C GLU A 97 -12.38 32.64 -3.62
N VAL A 98 -13.22 31.70 -4.05
CA VAL A 98 -13.60 30.52 -3.27
C VAL A 98 -12.40 29.59 -3.08
N ASP A 99 -11.62 29.38 -4.14
CA ASP A 99 -10.44 28.52 -4.14
C ASP A 99 -9.30 29.13 -3.32
N ILE A 100 -9.09 30.44 -3.41
CA ILE A 100 -8.09 31.16 -2.61
C ILE A 100 -8.46 31.07 -1.11
N ARG A 101 -9.74 31.21 -0.76
CA ARG A 101 -10.20 31.05 0.63
C ARG A 101 -10.09 29.61 1.12
N ALA A 102 -10.34 28.62 0.27
CA ALA A 102 -10.15 27.22 0.60
C ALA A 102 -8.66 26.96 0.87
N ALA A 103 -7.78 27.40 -0.04
CA ALA A 103 -6.34 27.28 0.11
C ALA A 103 -5.81 27.98 1.38
N ASP A 104 -6.32 29.16 1.74
CA ASP A 104 -5.94 29.83 3.00
C ASP A 104 -6.36 29.03 4.24
N ARG A 105 -7.53 28.37 4.22
CA ARG A 105 -7.93 27.47 5.32
C ARG A 105 -7.02 26.26 5.40
N ASP A 106 -6.73 25.63 4.27
CA ASP A 106 -5.87 24.44 4.20
C ASP A 106 -4.43 24.78 4.65
N LEU A 107 -3.89 25.93 4.25
CA LEU A 107 -2.58 26.40 4.69
C LEU A 107 -2.54 26.68 6.19
N ARG A 108 -3.63 27.19 6.78
CA ARG A 108 -3.73 27.35 8.24
C ARG A 108 -3.81 26.01 8.97
N GLU A 109 -4.52 25.03 8.40
CA GLU A 109 -4.56 23.67 8.94
C GLU A 109 -3.19 23.02 8.89
N ILE A 110 -2.47 23.15 7.77
CA ILE A 110 -1.09 22.66 7.61
C ILE A 110 -0.18 23.32 8.65
N ALA A 111 -0.29 24.64 8.85
CA ALA A 111 0.49 25.36 9.86
C ALA A 111 0.16 24.91 11.30
N ASP A 112 -1.11 24.62 11.61
CA ASP A 112 -1.49 24.05 12.91
C ASP A 112 -0.91 22.64 13.09
N LEU A 113 -0.99 21.78 12.07
CA LEU A 113 -0.39 20.44 12.08
C LEU A 113 1.14 20.46 12.19
N GLU A 114 1.79 21.45 11.57
CA GLU A 114 3.22 21.73 11.74
C GLU A 114 3.54 22.12 13.17
N SER A 115 2.78 23.05 13.76
CA SER A 115 2.97 23.49 15.15
C SER A 115 2.79 22.36 16.17
N ARG A 116 1.93 21.39 15.86
CA ARG A 116 1.71 20.18 16.65
C ARG A 116 2.80 19.12 16.44
N GLY A 117 3.76 19.37 15.56
CA GLY A 117 4.88 18.48 15.27
C GLY A 117 4.43 17.18 14.60
N VAL A 118 3.36 17.20 13.81
CA VAL A 118 2.83 16.03 13.09
C VAL A 118 3.54 15.82 11.75
N LEU A 119 4.21 16.85 11.22
CA LEU A 119 4.99 16.76 10.00
C LEU A 119 6.18 15.81 10.15
N ASN A 120 6.60 15.20 9.03
CA ASN A 120 7.56 14.10 8.94
C ASN A 120 7.01 12.79 9.51
N ALA A 121 7.54 12.31 10.64
CA ALA A 121 7.17 11.05 11.27
C ALA A 121 6.46 11.28 12.62
N GLY A 122 6.13 12.54 12.96
CA GLY A 122 5.52 12.89 14.23
C GLY A 122 6.37 12.45 15.42
N LYS A 123 5.83 11.55 16.25
CA LYS A 123 6.52 10.95 17.41
C LYS A 123 7.22 9.61 17.10
N LEU A 124 7.17 9.09 15.87
CA LEU A 124 7.84 7.83 15.48
C LEU A 124 9.33 7.76 15.88
N PRO A 125 10.17 8.80 15.68
CA PRO A 125 11.57 8.71 16.09
C PRO A 125 11.74 8.57 17.61
N GLY A 126 10.72 8.93 18.41
CA GLY A 126 10.68 8.67 19.85
C GLY A 126 10.45 7.20 20.20
N HIS A 127 10.04 6.35 19.25
CA HIS A 127 9.78 4.92 19.45
C HIS A 127 10.92 4.01 18.97
N GLU A 128 11.85 4.52 18.15
CA GLU A 128 13.08 3.83 17.77
C GLU A 128 13.91 3.33 18.99
N PRO A 129 14.10 4.11 20.08
CA PRO A 129 14.78 3.60 21.28
C PRO A 129 13.95 2.60 22.10
N LEU A 130 12.64 2.47 21.86
CA LEU A 130 11.80 1.49 22.55
C LEU A 130 11.88 0.10 21.90
N GLN A 131 12.28 0.02 20.64
CA GLN A 131 12.39 -1.23 19.90
C GLN A 131 13.20 -2.32 20.63
N PRO A 132 14.44 -2.07 21.12
CA PRO A 132 15.20 -3.11 21.83
C PRO A 132 14.52 -3.56 23.14
N ARG A 133 13.74 -2.68 23.78
CA ARG A 133 13.01 -3.01 25.00
C ARG A 133 11.78 -3.87 24.70
N VAL A 134 11.12 -3.65 23.57
CA VAL A 134 10.02 -4.50 23.10
C VAL A 134 10.56 -5.87 22.68
N ASP A 135 11.69 -5.92 21.98
CA ASP A 135 12.31 -7.18 21.58
C ASP A 135 12.75 -8.00 22.79
N ALA A 136 13.35 -7.35 23.80
CA ALA A 136 13.69 -8.00 25.07
C ALA A 136 12.44 -8.52 25.81
N LEU A 137 11.33 -7.78 25.78
CA LEU A 137 10.07 -8.20 26.40
C LEU A 137 9.47 -9.41 25.67
N ILE A 138 9.50 -9.40 24.33
CA ILE A 138 9.02 -10.52 23.51
C ILE A 138 9.85 -11.77 23.81
N GLN A 139 11.17 -11.63 23.88
CA GLN A 139 12.05 -12.76 24.20
C GLN A 139 11.78 -13.32 25.60
N ALA A 140 11.67 -12.46 26.61
CA ALA A 140 11.33 -12.88 27.98
C ALA A 140 9.97 -13.59 28.03
N HIS A 141 8.97 -13.11 27.28
CA HIS A 141 7.67 -13.74 27.20
C HIS A 141 7.72 -15.13 26.55
N LEU A 142 8.50 -15.30 25.48
CA LEU A 142 8.69 -16.60 24.84
C LEU A 142 9.37 -17.59 25.79
N GLU A 143 10.41 -17.15 26.52
CA GLU A 143 11.06 -17.97 27.53
C GLU A 143 10.08 -18.38 28.64
N ASP A 144 9.21 -17.47 29.08
CA ASP A 144 8.22 -17.79 30.09
C ASP A 144 7.17 -18.78 29.59
N LEU A 145 6.71 -18.68 28.33
CA LEU A 145 5.80 -19.67 27.74
C LEU A 145 6.40 -21.09 27.78
N THR A 146 7.68 -21.25 27.44
CA THR A 146 8.34 -22.57 27.51
C THR A 146 8.41 -23.12 28.94
N LYS A 147 8.61 -22.24 29.94
CA LYS A 147 8.58 -22.63 31.35
C LYS A 147 7.17 -23.04 31.77
N PHE A 148 6.14 -22.29 31.35
CA PHE A 148 4.76 -22.61 31.64
C PHE A 148 4.35 -23.97 31.08
N GLU A 149 4.69 -24.26 29.82
CA GLU A 149 4.42 -25.58 29.21
C GLU A 149 5.06 -26.71 30.01
N SER A 150 6.33 -26.56 30.41
CA SER A 150 7.02 -27.56 31.24
C SER A 150 6.39 -27.75 32.62
N LEU A 151 5.85 -26.66 33.18
CA LEU A 151 5.18 -26.68 34.48
C LEU A 151 3.81 -27.35 34.38
N GLU A 152 3.06 -27.06 33.32
CA GLU A 152 1.77 -27.69 33.03
C GLU A 152 1.92 -29.19 32.83
N GLU A 153 2.93 -29.64 32.08
CA GLU A 153 3.21 -31.07 31.92
C GLU A 153 3.49 -31.72 33.28
N ARG A 154 4.32 -31.09 34.11
CA ARG A 154 4.67 -31.63 35.43
C ARG A 154 3.48 -31.67 36.39
N ILE A 155 2.60 -30.67 36.34
CA ILE A 155 1.35 -30.64 37.11
C ILE A 155 0.40 -31.72 36.59
N GLY A 156 0.29 -31.90 35.27
CA GLY A 156 -0.52 -32.93 34.66
C GLY A 156 -0.12 -34.34 35.12
N VAL A 157 1.18 -34.63 35.14
CA VAL A 157 1.71 -35.90 35.68
C VAL A 157 1.38 -36.05 37.16
N LEU A 158 1.61 -35.02 37.98
CA LEU A 158 1.33 -35.08 39.41
C LEU A 158 -0.16 -35.34 39.71
N ILE A 159 -1.06 -34.71 38.94
CA ILE A 159 -2.51 -34.92 39.08
C ILE A 159 -2.88 -36.34 38.66
N SER A 160 -2.29 -36.86 37.57
CA SER A 160 -2.49 -38.25 37.13
C SER A 160 -2.05 -39.25 38.20
N ASP A 161 -0.86 -39.07 38.77
CA ASP A 161 -0.33 -39.93 39.81
C ASP A 161 -1.20 -39.90 41.07
N TYR A 162 -1.63 -38.69 41.48
CA TYR A 162 -2.53 -38.52 42.61
C TYR A 162 -3.88 -39.21 42.36
N SER A 163 -4.46 -39.05 41.16
CA SER A 163 -5.70 -39.71 40.77
C SER A 163 -5.56 -41.24 40.83
N SER A 164 -4.45 -41.78 40.32
CA SER A 164 -4.15 -43.21 40.39
C SER A 164 -4.03 -43.70 41.83
N HIS A 165 -3.35 -42.93 42.70
CA HIS A 165 -3.23 -43.25 44.12
C HIS A 165 -4.57 -43.26 44.83
N VAL A 166 -5.43 -42.27 44.58
CA VAL A 166 -6.79 -42.19 45.14
C VAL A 166 -7.66 -43.34 44.64
N ASN A 167 -7.55 -43.71 43.36
CA ASN A 167 -8.25 -44.88 42.83
C ASN A 167 -7.81 -46.17 43.52
N GLY A 168 -6.50 -46.38 43.69
CA GLY A 168 -5.97 -47.55 44.41
C GLY A 168 -6.39 -47.59 45.88
N LEU A 169 -6.41 -46.45 46.57
CA LEU A 169 -6.95 -46.36 47.94
C LEU A 169 -8.44 -46.71 47.98
N SER A 170 -9.22 -46.22 47.01
CA SER A 170 -10.65 -46.51 46.91
C SER A 170 -10.92 -48.00 46.68
N GLU A 171 -10.14 -48.64 45.79
CA GLU A 171 -10.20 -50.09 45.57
C GLU A 171 -9.84 -50.88 46.84
N LEU A 172 -8.81 -50.45 47.59
CA LEU A 172 -8.44 -51.09 48.84
C LEU A 172 -9.55 -50.97 49.90
N PHE A 173 -10.19 -49.81 50.01
CA PHE A 173 -11.31 -49.61 50.93
C PHE A 173 -12.50 -50.51 50.57
N VAL A 174 -12.82 -50.66 49.28
CA VAL A 174 -13.87 -51.59 48.83
C VAL A 174 -13.50 -53.03 49.17
N ALA A 175 -12.25 -53.45 48.94
CA ALA A 175 -11.78 -54.79 49.28
C ALA A 175 -11.86 -55.06 50.80
N TRP A 176 -11.53 -54.06 51.61
CA TRP A 176 -11.64 -54.14 53.07
C TRP A 176 -13.08 -54.22 53.54
N ASP A 177 -13.99 -53.44 52.97
CA ASP A 177 -15.43 -53.49 53.29
C ASP A 177 -16.02 -54.89 53.00
N ILE A 178 -15.67 -55.49 51.86
CA ILE A 178 -16.07 -56.86 51.51
C ILE A 178 -15.50 -57.88 52.51
N ALA A 179 -14.20 -57.78 52.82
CA ALA A 179 -13.55 -58.71 53.75
C ALA A 179 -14.14 -58.61 55.16
N LEU A 180 -14.43 -57.40 55.62
CA LEU A 180 -15.08 -57.14 56.90
C LEU A 180 -16.50 -57.71 56.91
N GLY A 181 -17.29 -57.49 55.84
CA GLY A 181 -18.61 -58.07 55.69
C GLY A 181 -18.61 -59.60 55.72
N HIS A 182 -17.62 -60.25 55.09
CA HIS A 182 -17.45 -61.70 55.17
C HIS A 182 -17.14 -62.17 56.60
N ALA A 183 -16.24 -61.46 57.31
CA ALA A 183 -15.92 -61.77 58.70
C ALA A 183 -17.14 -61.59 59.62
N GLU A 184 -17.94 -60.54 59.42
CA GLU A 184 -19.17 -60.29 60.17
C GLU A 184 -20.22 -61.40 59.96
N VAL A 185 -20.38 -61.87 58.72
CA VAL A 185 -21.28 -62.99 58.39
C VAL A 185 -20.84 -64.27 59.09
N GLU A 186 -19.53 -64.56 59.09
CA GLU A 186 -18.95 -65.73 59.74
C GLU A 186 -19.09 -65.69 61.27
N VAL A 187 -18.79 -64.54 61.89
CA VAL A 187 -19.02 -64.33 63.33
C VAL A 187 -20.50 -64.50 63.66
N SER A 188 -21.39 -63.87 62.88
CA SER A 188 -22.84 -63.99 63.05
C SER A 188 -23.33 -65.44 62.92
N ARG A 189 -22.70 -66.26 62.06
CA ARG A 189 -22.99 -67.68 61.90
C ARG A 189 -22.57 -68.47 63.14
N ILE A 190 -21.35 -68.24 63.63
CA ILE A 190 -20.81 -68.89 64.84
C ILE A 190 -21.65 -68.50 66.07
N GLU A 191 -22.02 -67.24 66.22
CA GLU A 191 -22.86 -66.76 67.32
C GLU A 191 -24.25 -67.40 67.31
N ARG A 192 -24.88 -67.51 66.13
CA ARG A 192 -26.17 -68.19 65.99
C ARG A 192 -26.07 -69.67 66.34
N ALA A 193 -25.03 -70.36 65.88
CA ALA A 193 -24.79 -71.76 66.25
C ALA A 193 -24.58 -71.92 67.77
N ARG A 194 -23.80 -71.04 68.39
CA ARG A 194 -23.58 -71.03 69.85
C ARG A 194 -24.88 -70.77 70.61
N LYS A 195 -25.71 -69.81 70.19
CA LYS A 195 -27.02 -69.52 70.82
C LYS A 195 -27.95 -70.73 70.72
N ARG A 196 -28.00 -71.42 69.57
CA ARG A 196 -28.78 -72.65 69.40
C ARG A 196 -28.31 -73.76 70.35
N ALA A 197 -27.01 -74.05 70.36
CA ALA A 197 -26.43 -75.06 71.25
C ALA A 197 -26.69 -74.75 72.74
N ALA A 198 -26.58 -73.47 73.14
CA ALA A 198 -26.90 -73.04 74.50
C ALA A 198 -28.39 -73.23 74.84
N SER A 199 -29.30 -72.92 73.90
CA SER A 199 -30.74 -73.13 74.10
C SER A 199 -31.13 -74.62 74.17
N GLU A 200 -30.49 -75.49 73.38
CA GLU A 200 -30.71 -76.94 73.43
C GLU A 200 -30.20 -77.55 74.73
N CYS A 201 -29.05 -77.08 75.25
CA CYS A 201 -28.53 -77.48 76.55
C CYS A 201 -29.43 -77.02 77.69
N SER A 202 -29.91 -75.77 77.66
CA SER A 202 -30.87 -75.24 78.63
C SER A 202 -32.20 -76.01 78.62
N PHE A 203 -32.70 -76.41 77.44
CA PHE A 203 -33.94 -77.19 77.32
C PHE A 203 -33.79 -78.62 77.88
N ARG A 204 -32.59 -79.23 77.75
CA ARG A 204 -32.28 -80.54 78.38
C ARG A 204 -32.13 -80.48 79.91
N THR A 205 -32.05 -79.29 80.50
CA THR A 205 -31.82 -79.12 81.95
C THR A 205 -33.08 -78.72 82.71
N ILE A 206 -34.25 -78.64 82.07
CA ILE A 206 -35.54 -78.48 82.77
C ILE A 206 -36.02 -79.88 83.17
N PRO A 207 -35.99 -80.25 84.47
CA PRO A 207 -36.57 -81.51 84.90
C PRO A 207 -38.09 -81.40 84.79
N LEU A 208 -38.72 -82.38 84.13
CA LEU A 208 -40.16 -82.64 84.27
C LEU A 208 -40.43 -82.91 85.75
N MET A 209 -41.16 -82.01 86.37
CA MET A 209 -41.81 -82.21 87.67
C MET A 209 -43.03 -83.12 87.50
#